data_AF-A0A3A0CQB9-F1
#
_entry.id   AF-A0A3A0CQB9-F1
#
_cell.length_a   1.000
_cell.length_b   1.000
_cell.length_c   1.000
_cell.angle_alpha   90.00
_cell.angle_beta   90.00
_cell.angle_gamma   90.00
#
_symmetry.space_group_name_H-M   'P 1'
#
loop_
_entity.id
_entity.type
_entity.pdbx_description
1 polymer ?
#
loop_
_entity_poly.entity_id
_entity_poly.type
_entity_poly.pdbx_seq_one_letter_code
_entity_poly.pdbx_strand_id
1 'polypeptide(L)'
;MDLRYLERRQDPRTPTYVPISILVDGRESETPAHLVDLSSCGAAVLLTQHHAPEIGEHLNVHFEIPNNDGGAETTRRIESGIVVNATTPERGVRRVGIRFFERPEFGSEWIVPTDLLSWHKKTKLADGLHESRWQTARNFTLANSAKPAPLNA
;
A
#
# COMPACT_ATOMS: atom_id res chain seq x y z
N MET A 1 -10.08 17.02 16.22
CA MET A 1 -10.69 16.37 15.05
C MET A 1 -9.73 15.30 14.56
N ASP A 2 -10.15 14.04 14.51
CA ASP A 2 -9.28 12.92 14.08
C ASP A 2 -9.39 12.75 12.56
N LEU A 3 -8.34 13.11 11.83
CA LEU A 3 -8.32 13.09 10.36
C LEU A 3 -7.99 11.70 9.79
N ARG A 4 -7.66 10.71 10.62
CA ARG A 4 -7.33 9.34 10.18
C ARG A 4 -8.49 8.65 9.46
N TYR A 5 -9.74 9.09 9.72
CA TYR A 5 -10.94 8.58 9.05
C TYR A 5 -11.08 9.03 7.59
N LEU A 6 -10.30 10.01 7.14
CA LEU A 6 -10.31 10.51 5.75
C LEU A 6 -9.23 9.86 4.88
N GLU A 7 -8.17 9.33 5.49
CA GLU A 7 -7.09 8.67 4.78
C GLU A 7 -7.51 7.25 4.39
N ARG A 8 -7.51 6.97 3.08
CA ARG A 8 -7.88 5.63 2.57
C ARG A 8 -6.69 4.69 2.51
N ARG A 9 -5.46 5.22 2.54
CA ARG A 9 -4.25 4.42 2.45
C ARG A 9 -3.83 3.97 3.85
N GLN A 10 -3.71 2.65 4.01
CA GLN A 10 -3.15 2.06 5.22
C GLN A 10 -1.66 2.37 5.37
N ASP A 11 -0.92 2.31 4.25
CA ASP A 11 0.52 2.54 4.19
C ASP A 11 0.83 3.82 3.42
N PRO A 12 1.68 4.72 3.96
CA PRO A 12 2.13 5.89 3.24
C PRO A 12 2.96 5.48 2.02
N ARG A 13 2.90 6.30 0.97
CA ARG A 13 3.67 6.11 -0.25
C ARG A 13 4.75 7.17 -0.34
N THR A 14 5.98 6.73 -0.54
CA THR A 14 7.12 7.59 -0.80
C THR A 14 7.27 7.77 -2.30
N PRO A 15 7.29 9.00 -2.83
CA PRO A 15 7.60 9.24 -4.22
C PRO A 15 9.07 8.89 -4.50
N THR A 16 9.30 8.08 -5.54
CA THR A 16 10.63 7.57 -5.89
C THR A 16 10.70 7.45 -7.40
N TYR A 17 11.78 7.93 -8.03
CA TYR A 17 11.99 7.89 -9.48
C TYR A 17 13.23 7.06 -9.82
N VAL A 18 13.07 5.74 -9.83
CA VAL A 18 14.15 4.77 -10.03
C VAL A 18 13.78 3.84 -11.18
N PRO A 19 14.70 3.53 -12.12
CA PRO A 19 14.46 2.53 -13.14
C PRO A 19 14.32 1.14 -12.51
N ILE A 20 13.36 0.38 -13.01
CA ILE A 20 13.06 -0.99 -12.58
C ILE A 20 12.70 -1.81 -13.82
N SER A 21 12.68 -3.13 -13.69
CA SER A 21 12.10 -4.00 -14.71
C SER A 21 10.93 -4.80 -14.16
N ILE A 22 10.00 -5.16 -15.04
CA ILE A 22 8.78 -5.89 -14.71
C ILE A 22 8.70 -7.13 -15.58
N LEU A 23 8.50 -8.28 -14.94
CA LEU A 23 8.23 -9.54 -15.62
C LEU A 23 6.79 -9.97 -15.32
N VAL A 24 5.93 -9.94 -16.34
CA VAL A 24 4.55 -10.42 -16.21
C VAL A 24 4.55 -11.94 -16.29
N ASP A 25 3.76 -12.59 -15.43
CA ASP A 25 3.65 -14.05 -15.41
C ASP A 25 3.17 -14.57 -16.78
N GLY A 26 3.84 -15.60 -17.29
CA GLY A 26 3.61 -16.15 -18.63
C GLY A 26 4.21 -15.34 -19.79
N ARG A 27 4.87 -14.21 -19.56
CA ARG A 27 5.64 -13.49 -20.60
C ARG A 27 7.12 -13.85 -20.50
N GLU A 28 7.78 -13.99 -21.65
CA GLU A 28 9.21 -14.36 -21.71
C GLU A 28 10.15 -13.16 -21.54
N SER A 29 9.66 -11.93 -21.73
CA SER A 29 10.50 -10.72 -21.74
C SER A 29 10.18 -9.79 -20.58
N GLU A 30 11.25 -9.28 -19.95
CA GLU A 30 11.14 -8.19 -18.98
C GLU A 30 10.86 -6.87 -19.70
N THR A 31 9.96 -6.07 -19.13
CA THR A 31 9.62 -4.74 -19.62
C THR A 31 10.26 -3.68 -18.73
N PRO A 32 11.04 -2.73 -19.28
CA PRO A 32 11.59 -1.64 -18.49
C PRO A 32 10.47 -0.69 -18.04
N ALA A 33 10.57 -0.21 -16.81
CA ALA A 33 9.62 0.71 -16.20
C ALA A 33 10.32 1.71 -15.27
N HIS A 34 9.62 2.77 -14.92
CA HIS A 34 10.06 3.74 -13.92
C HIS A 34 9.15 3.65 -12.71
N LEU A 35 9.76 3.46 -11.54
CA LEU A 35 9.06 3.63 -10.26
C LEU A 35 8.61 5.10 -10.13
N VAL A 36 7.42 5.32 -9.58
CA VAL A 36 6.84 6.64 -9.28
C VAL A 36 6.63 6.81 -7.79
N ASP A 37 6.05 5.78 -7.17
CA ASP A 37 5.84 5.74 -5.74
C ASP A 37 5.99 4.31 -5.22
N LEU A 38 6.44 4.18 -3.98
CA LEU A 38 6.64 2.91 -3.28
C LEU A 38 6.04 2.99 -1.88
N SER A 39 5.36 1.93 -1.47
CA SER A 39 5.00 1.66 -0.07
C SER A 39 5.42 0.25 0.31
N SER A 40 5.24 -0.09 1.58
CA SER A 40 5.42 -1.46 2.11
C SER A 40 4.58 -2.52 1.38
N CYS A 41 3.43 -2.13 0.82
CA CYS A 41 2.44 -3.06 0.27
C CYS A 41 2.22 -2.92 -1.25
N GLY A 42 2.96 -2.04 -1.92
CA GLY A 42 2.79 -1.85 -3.35
C GLY A 42 3.63 -0.74 -3.94
N ALA A 43 3.50 -0.58 -5.25
CA ALA A 43 4.20 0.44 -6.02
C ALA A 43 3.28 1.05 -7.08
N ALA A 44 3.64 2.22 -7.57
CA ALA A 44 3.16 2.73 -8.84
C ALA A 44 4.33 2.89 -9.80
N VAL A 45 4.10 2.51 -11.05
CA VAL A 45 5.13 2.46 -12.09
C VAL A 45 4.61 3.10 -13.37
N LEU A 46 5.51 3.66 -14.17
CA LEU A 46 5.27 4.17 -15.51
C LEU A 46 6.02 3.30 -16.52
N LEU A 47 5.35 2.93 -17.59
CA LEU A 47 5.95 2.19 -18.70
C LEU A 47 5.28 2.53 -20.03
N THR A 48 5.85 1.99 -21.10
CA THR A 48 5.30 2.14 -22.45
C THR A 48 3.97 1.39 -22.56
N GLN A 49 3.00 2.00 -23.24
CA GLN A 49 1.63 1.47 -23.32
C GLN A 49 1.54 0.12 -24.05
N HIS A 50 2.42 -0.13 -25.02
CA HIS A 50 2.37 -1.32 -25.88
C HIS A 50 2.63 -2.63 -25.13
N HIS A 51 3.38 -2.60 -24.03
CA HIS A 51 3.71 -3.79 -23.24
C HIS A 51 3.19 -3.71 -21.80
N ALA A 52 2.35 -2.71 -21.51
CA ALA A 52 1.87 -2.49 -20.17
C ALA A 52 0.94 -3.62 -19.71
N PRO A 53 1.09 -4.09 -18.45
CA PRO A 53 0.23 -5.12 -17.92
C PRO A 53 -1.20 -4.61 -17.69
N GLU A 54 -2.13 -5.55 -17.74
CA GLU A 54 -3.54 -5.34 -17.52
C GLU A 54 -3.92 -5.53 -16.05
N ILE A 55 -5.09 -5.00 -15.67
CA ILE A 55 -5.58 -5.13 -14.29
C ILE A 55 -5.85 -6.62 -14.01
N GLY A 56 -5.33 -7.10 -12.88
CA GLY A 56 -5.44 -8.50 -12.48
C GLY A 56 -4.28 -9.38 -12.92
N GLU A 57 -3.39 -8.92 -13.80
CA GLU A 57 -2.19 -9.70 -14.16
C GLU A 57 -1.21 -9.80 -12.98
N HIS A 58 -0.64 -10.99 -12.81
CA HIS A 58 0.44 -11.25 -11.86
C HIS A 58 1.79 -10.91 -12.49
N LEU A 59 2.70 -10.38 -11.68
CA LEU A 59 4.02 -9.96 -12.16
C LEU A 59 5.04 -9.96 -11.02
N ASN A 60 6.30 -9.95 -11.43
CA ASN A 60 7.45 -9.70 -10.58
C ASN A 60 8.04 -8.32 -10.91
N VAL A 61 8.29 -7.53 -9.88
CA VAL A 61 8.99 -6.24 -9.96
C VAL A 61 10.42 -6.45 -9.53
N HIS A 62 11.34 -6.04 -10.39
CA HIS A 62 12.77 -6.19 -10.19
C HIS A 62 13.38 -4.82 -9.91
N PHE A 63 13.89 -4.67 -8.69
CA PHE A 63 14.60 -3.48 -8.23
C PHE A 63 16.11 -3.71 -8.38
N GLU A 64 16.76 -2.82 -9.12
CA GLU A 64 18.21 -2.74 -9.17
C GLU A 64 18.68 -1.86 -8.01
N ILE A 65 19.38 -2.45 -7.04
CA ILE A 65 19.96 -1.71 -5.93
C ILE A 65 21.41 -1.41 -6.31
N PRO A 66 21.78 -0.13 -6.53
CA PRO A 66 23.17 0.20 -6.78
C PRO A 66 23.98 -0.10 -5.52
N ASN A 67 24.93 -1.02 -5.62
CA ASN A 67 25.87 -1.27 -4.54
C ASN A 67 26.90 -0.13 -4.51
N ASN A 68 26.93 0.59 -3.40
CA ASN A 68 27.83 1.74 -3.19
C ASN A 68 29.31 1.33 -3.07
N ASP A 69 29.61 0.03 -3.07
CA ASP A 69 30.94 -0.52 -2.81
C ASP A 69 31.81 -0.67 -4.07
N GLY A 70 31.35 -0.21 -5.24
CA GLY A 70 32.11 -0.29 -6.50
C GLY A 70 32.32 -1.73 -7.01
N GLY A 71 31.68 -2.72 -6.39
CA GLY A 71 31.62 -4.10 -6.86
C GLY A 71 30.69 -4.25 -8.05
N ALA A 72 31.08 -5.06 -9.03
CA ALA A 72 30.30 -5.34 -10.24
C ALA A 72 29.01 -6.16 -10.00
N GLU A 73 28.79 -6.63 -8.76
CA GLU A 73 27.62 -7.41 -8.41
C GLU A 73 26.48 -6.48 -7.99
N THR A 74 25.49 -6.30 -8.87
CA THR A 74 24.25 -5.59 -8.57
C THR A 74 23.34 -6.52 -7.77
N THR A 75 23.02 -6.17 -6.52
CA THR A 75 22.04 -6.94 -5.75
C THR A 75 20.64 -6.64 -6.29
N ARG A 76 19.94 -7.68 -6.76
CA ARG A 76 18.59 -7.59 -7.30
C ARG A 76 17.57 -7.95 -6.22
N ARG A 77 16.67 -7.02 -5.89
CA ARG A 77 15.49 -7.32 -5.05
C ARG A 77 14.30 -7.58 -5.96
N ILE A 78 13.58 -8.66 -5.69
CA ILE A 78 12.41 -9.09 -6.48
C ILE A 78 11.18 -9.06 -5.58
N GLU A 79 10.10 -8.43 -6.04
CA GLU A 79 8.81 -8.38 -5.34
C GLU A 79 7.70 -8.89 -6.25
N SER A 80 6.95 -9.89 -5.80
CA SER A 80 5.81 -10.43 -6.54
C SER A 80 4.53 -9.69 -6.21
N GLY A 81 3.68 -9.45 -7.21
CA GLY A 81 2.43 -8.75 -7.00
C GLY A 81 1.41 -8.89 -8.14
N ILE A 82 0.32 -8.15 -7.97
CA ILE A 82 -0.80 -8.08 -8.90
C ILE A 82 -1.09 -6.63 -9.30
N VAL A 83 -1.47 -6.42 -10.55
CA VAL A 83 -1.93 -5.10 -11.00
C VAL A 83 -3.32 -4.79 -10.45
N VAL A 84 -3.43 -3.69 -9.71
CA VAL A 84 -4.69 -3.24 -9.08
C VAL A 84 -5.30 -2.00 -9.75
N ASN A 85 -4.52 -1.22 -10.50
CA ASN A 85 -5.04 -0.14 -11.32
C ASN A 85 -4.13 0.13 -12.52
N ALA A 86 -4.72 0.69 -13.58
CA ALA A 86 -4.03 1.15 -14.76
C ALA A 86 -4.68 2.42 -15.29
N THR A 87 -3.86 3.40 -15.66
CA THR A 87 -4.29 4.70 -16.22
C THR A 87 -3.33 5.12 -17.32
N THR A 88 -3.79 5.95 -18.24
CA THR A 88 -2.99 6.46 -19.37
C THR A 88 -2.86 7.97 -19.21
N PRO A 89 -1.84 8.46 -18.49
CA PRO A 89 -1.69 9.90 -18.24
C PRO A 89 -1.38 10.68 -19.53
N GLU A 90 -0.61 10.08 -20.44
CA GLU A 90 -0.19 10.69 -21.71
C GLU A 90 -0.19 9.63 -22.83
N ARG A 91 -0.16 10.07 -24.09
CA ARG A 91 -0.17 9.16 -25.25
C ARG A 91 1.09 8.29 -25.23
N GLY A 92 0.90 6.96 -25.25
CA GLY A 92 2.01 6.01 -25.28
C GLY A 92 2.61 5.67 -23.91
N VAL A 93 2.14 6.29 -22.83
CA VAL A 93 2.57 6.03 -21.45
C VAL A 93 1.43 5.41 -20.65
N ARG A 94 1.72 4.38 -19.86
CA ARG A 94 0.77 3.74 -18.96
C ARG A 94 1.30 3.77 -17.54
N ARG A 95 0.50 4.30 -16.62
CA ARG A 95 0.74 4.23 -15.17
C ARG A 95 0.00 3.05 -14.60
N VAL A 96 0.74 2.17 -13.94
CA VAL A 96 0.23 0.93 -13.36
C VAL A 96 0.46 0.94 -11.85
N GLY A 97 -0.55 0.59 -11.09
CA GLY A 97 -0.44 0.36 -9.64
C GLY A 97 -0.39 -1.13 -9.36
N ILE A 98 0.60 -1.52 -8.57
CA ILE A 98 0.91 -2.90 -8.22
C ILE A 98 0.70 -3.06 -6.71
N ARG A 99 0.07 -4.16 -6.31
CA ARG A 99 -0.02 -4.60 -4.92
C ARG A 99 0.86 -5.83 -4.74
N PHE A 100 1.76 -5.79 -3.77
CA PHE A 100 2.62 -6.93 -3.46
C PHE A 100 1.87 -8.00 -2.68
N PHE A 101 2.21 -9.27 -2.93
CA PHE A 101 1.61 -10.40 -2.20
C PHE A 101 2.20 -10.52 -0.81
N GLU A 102 3.51 -10.43 -0.71
CA GLU A 102 4.23 -10.42 0.54
C GLU A 102 4.25 -8.97 1.05
N ARG A 103 3.68 -8.76 2.24
CA ARG A 103 4.13 -7.62 3.05
C ARG A 103 5.51 -8.05 3.53
N PRO A 104 6.56 -7.25 3.36
CA PRO A 104 7.80 -7.52 4.07
C PRO A 104 7.40 -7.70 5.52
N GLU A 105 7.73 -8.85 6.11
CA GLU A 105 7.69 -9.03 7.55
C GLU A 105 8.78 -8.10 8.11
N PHE A 106 8.52 -6.80 8.08
CA PHE A 106 9.07 -5.92 9.07
C PHE A 106 8.59 -6.54 10.37
N GLY A 107 9.50 -7.19 11.09
CA GLY A 107 9.25 -7.66 12.44
C GLY A 107 8.42 -6.60 13.16
N SER A 108 7.46 -7.04 13.97
CA SER A 108 6.47 -6.23 14.67
C SER A 108 7.03 -5.04 15.49
N GLU A 109 8.35 -4.86 15.50
CA GLU A 109 9.07 -3.66 15.90
C GLU A 109 9.14 -2.65 14.74
N TRP A 110 7.98 -2.14 14.32
CA TRP A 110 8.01 -0.74 13.89
C TRP A 110 8.47 0.04 15.11
N ILE A 111 9.73 0.48 15.11
CA ILE A 111 10.11 1.66 15.87
C ILE A 111 9.27 2.77 15.24
N VAL A 112 8.04 2.91 15.73
CA VAL A 112 7.26 4.14 15.59
C VAL A 112 8.25 5.21 15.99
N PRO A 113 8.59 6.18 15.11
CA PRO A 113 9.44 7.28 15.51
C PRO A 113 8.83 7.81 16.79
N THR A 114 9.53 7.62 17.91
CA THR A 114 9.01 8.03 19.21
C THR A 114 8.74 9.50 19.04
N ASP A 115 7.45 9.86 19.03
CA ASP A 115 7.01 11.23 18.90
C ASP A 115 7.71 11.98 20.04
N LEU A 116 8.81 12.67 19.74
CA LEU A 116 9.63 13.40 20.71
C LEU A 116 8.82 14.54 21.35
N LEU A 117 7.61 14.81 20.85
CA LEU A 117 6.65 15.77 21.35
C LEU A 117 5.46 15.11 22.09
N SER A 118 5.51 13.79 22.32
CA SER A 118 4.46 13.03 23.03
C SER A 118 4.23 13.50 24.48
N TRP A 119 5.17 14.24 25.07
CA TRP A 119 5.03 14.85 26.40
C TRP A 119 3.89 15.90 26.49
N HIS A 120 3.28 16.31 25.37
CA HIS A 120 2.15 17.24 25.36
C HIS A 120 0.78 16.60 25.12
N LYS A 121 0.67 15.27 24.98
CA LYS A 121 -0.63 14.61 24.83
C LYS A 121 -1.25 14.27 26.19
N LYS A 122 -2.44 14.82 26.45
CA LYS A 122 -3.25 14.66 27.70
C LYS A 122 -3.93 13.29 27.87
N THR A 123 -3.59 12.27 27.10
CA THR A 123 -4.29 10.98 27.16
C THR A 123 -3.30 9.85 27.32
N LYS A 124 -3.23 9.31 28.54
CA LYS A 124 -2.64 8.00 28.83
C LYS A 124 -3.46 6.96 28.07
N LEU A 125 -2.82 6.20 27.18
CA LEU A 125 -3.39 4.97 26.63
C LEU A 125 -3.67 4.03 27.81
N ALA A 126 -4.91 3.56 27.92
CA ALA A 126 -5.26 2.51 28.86
C ALA A 126 -4.75 1.17 28.31
N ASP A 127 -3.99 0.46 29.14
CA ASP A 127 -3.54 -0.90 28.88
C ASP A 127 -4.74 -1.83 28.66
N GLY A 128 -4.72 -2.62 27.58
CA GLY A 128 -5.58 -3.81 27.47
C GLY A 128 -6.71 -3.81 26.43
N LEU A 129 -6.66 -2.99 25.37
CA LEU A 129 -7.61 -3.08 24.25
C LEU A 129 -6.91 -3.40 22.91
N HIS A 130 -6.14 -4.48 22.93
CA HIS A 130 -5.93 -5.32 21.75
C HIS A 130 -7.10 -6.32 21.69
N GLU A 131 -7.57 -6.69 20.49
CA GLU A 131 -8.73 -7.57 20.24
C GLU A 131 -10.12 -6.91 20.23
N SER A 132 -10.45 -6.17 19.17
CA SER A 132 -11.78 -6.24 18.52
C SER A 132 -11.89 -5.15 17.45
N ARG A 133 -11.30 -5.38 16.27
CA ARG A 133 -11.61 -4.54 15.08
C ARG A 133 -11.65 -5.37 13.80
N TRP A 134 -12.43 -6.44 13.83
CA TRP A 134 -13.09 -7.02 12.66
C TRP A 134 -14.54 -7.34 13.06
N GLN A 135 -15.34 -6.30 13.31
CA GLN A 135 -16.80 -6.43 13.26
C GLN A 135 -17.28 -5.63 12.06
N THR A 136 -17.70 -6.39 11.07
CA THR A 136 -18.16 -6.03 9.74
C THR A 136 -19.27 -4.97 9.76
N ALA A 137 -19.34 -4.20 8.68
CA ALA A 137 -20.37 -3.22 8.36
C ALA A 137 -21.77 -3.83 8.15
N ARG A 138 -22.31 -4.53 9.17
CA ARG A 138 -23.67 -5.10 9.18
C ARG A 138 -24.57 -4.63 10.34
N ASN A 139 -24.11 -3.73 11.20
CA ASN A 139 -24.91 -3.21 12.33
C ASN A 139 -25.45 -1.78 12.13
N PHE A 140 -25.50 -1.26 10.90
CA PHE A 140 -26.06 0.08 10.64
C PHE A 140 -27.61 0.14 10.68
N THR A 141 -28.30 -0.94 11.06
CA THR A 141 -29.78 -1.01 11.10
C THR A 141 -30.36 -1.53 12.43
N LEU A 142 -29.72 -1.26 13.57
CA LEU A 142 -30.32 -1.52 14.89
C LEU A 142 -30.49 -0.30 15.79
N ALA A 143 -30.37 0.92 15.24
CA ALA A 143 -30.63 2.16 15.99
C ALA A 143 -32.04 2.74 15.80
N ASN A 144 -32.97 2.08 15.09
CA ASN A 144 -34.31 2.62 14.78
C ASN A 144 -35.50 1.73 15.15
N SER A 145 -35.34 0.75 16.05
CA SER A 145 -36.47 0.09 16.71
C SER A 145 -36.58 0.47 18.18
N ALA A 146 -36.38 1.75 18.50
CA ALA A 146 -36.90 2.31 19.75
C ALA A 146 -38.43 2.34 19.63
N LYS A 147 -39.12 1.38 20.27
CA LYS A 147 -40.56 1.49 20.53
C LYS A 147 -40.83 2.84 21.22
N PRO A 148 -41.82 3.64 20.77
CA PRO A 148 -42.22 4.80 21.55
C PRO A 148 -42.76 4.34 22.91
N ALA A 149 -42.28 4.99 23.97
CA ALA A 149 -42.85 4.83 25.30
C ALA A 149 -44.33 5.24 25.29
N PRO A 150 -45.24 4.48 25.93
CA PRO A 150 -46.62 4.92 26.06
C PRO A 150 -46.67 6.18 26.95
N LEU A 151 -47.34 7.21 26.44
CA LEU A 151 -47.79 8.36 27.21
C LEU A 151 -48.77 7.91 28.31
N ASN A 152 -48.59 8.48 29.50
CA ASN A 152 -49.32 8.22 30.74
C ASN A 152 -50.85 8.16 30.60
N ALA A 153 -51.47 7.31 31.43
CA ALA A 153 -52.76 7.56 32.08
C ALA A 153 -52.67 7.07 33.53
#